data_AF-A0A962GAP7-F1
#
_entry.id   AF-A0A962GAP7-F1
#
_cell.length_a   1.000
_cell.length_b   1.000
_cell.length_c   1.000
_cell.angle_alpha   90.00
_cell.angle_beta   90.00
_cell.angle_gamma   90.00
#
_symmetry.space_group_name_H-M   'P 1'
#
loop_
_entity.id
_entity.type
_entity.pdbx_description
1 polymer ?
#
loop_
_entity_poly.entity_id
_entity_poly.type
_entity_poly.pdbx_seq_one_letter_code
_entity_poly.pdbx_strand_id
1 'polypeptide(L)'
;MIRLCLIALALAATLLVSGPAPAASLDVDHERLSRSLAQLESDAKLGTYAAAEIARAQAALDALKENGRGKKRAHLLYLAERRVDIAWATAQVADFESQLADLKQEHSRLQLAAARKEAEQARRELDQQRLMAQIRAEEAERAAEEARLQGEQQTAAAREEAEQARRLADAQAQE
;
A
#
# COMPACT_ATOMS: atom_id res chain seq x y z
N MET A 1 -9.36 69.56 28.79
CA MET A 1 -9.57 70.21 27.47
C MET A 1 -8.43 69.99 26.48
N ILE A 2 -7.15 70.02 26.88
CA ILE A 2 -6.00 69.80 25.97
C ILE A 2 -5.93 68.35 25.42
N ARG A 3 -6.40 67.35 26.19
CA ARG A 3 -6.43 65.94 25.76
C ARG A 3 -7.51 65.59 24.72
N LEU A 4 -8.57 66.39 24.61
CA LEU A 4 -9.61 66.17 23.58
C LEU A 4 -9.19 66.72 22.21
N CYS A 5 -8.41 67.81 22.17
CA CYS A 5 -7.90 68.35 20.90
C CYS A 5 -6.87 67.43 20.22
N LEU A 6 -6.08 66.69 20.99
CA LEU A 6 -5.07 65.76 20.43
C LEU A 6 -5.69 64.51 19.79
N ILE A 7 -6.85 64.08 20.28
CA ILE A 7 -7.56 62.92 19.71
C ILE A 7 -8.32 63.33 18.44
N ALA A 8 -8.85 64.56 18.38
CA ALA A 8 -9.50 65.08 17.18
C ALA A 8 -8.51 65.33 16.01
N LEU A 9 -7.26 65.71 16.30
CA LEU A 9 -6.24 65.91 15.27
C LEU A 9 -5.67 64.58 14.73
N ALA A 10 -5.68 63.51 15.53
CA ALA A 10 -5.21 62.19 15.12
C ALA A 10 -6.23 61.43 14.23
N LEU A 11 -7.52 61.76 14.33
CA LEU A 11 -8.58 61.11 13.53
C LEU A 11 -8.77 61.75 12.14
N ALA A 12 -8.29 62.97 11.92
CA ALA A 12 -8.42 63.68 10.65
C ALA A 12 -7.33 63.31 9.62
N ALA A 13 -6.27 62.61 10.03
CA ALA A 13 -5.12 62.29 9.18
C ALA A 13 -5.25 60.95 8.41
N THR A 14 -6.30 60.16 8.65
CA THR A 14 -6.48 58.83 8.02
C THR A 14 -7.34 58.83 6.76
N LEU A 15 -7.82 60.00 6.30
CA LEU A 15 -8.80 60.10 5.20
C LEU A 15 -8.21 60.44 3.81
N LEU A 16 -6.89 60.41 3.62
CA LEU A 16 -6.27 60.91 2.36
C LEU A 16 -5.35 59.91 1.63
N VAL A 17 -5.63 58.61 1.68
CA VAL A 17 -5.02 57.65 0.74
C VAL A 17 -6.10 56.76 0.13
N SER A 18 -6.85 57.33 -0.82
CA SER A 18 -7.55 56.55 -1.84
C SER A 18 -7.21 57.16 -3.20
N GLY A 19 -5.95 56.96 -3.61
CA GLY A 19 -5.52 57.15 -4.98
C GLY A 19 -5.68 55.83 -5.73
N PRO A 20 -6.03 55.84 -7.03
CA PRO A 20 -6.02 54.61 -7.81
C PRO A 20 -4.57 54.10 -7.84
N ALA A 21 -4.33 52.88 -7.38
CA ALA A 21 -3.11 52.13 -7.66
C ALA A 21 -3.46 51.00 -8.63
N PRO A 22 -3.45 51.21 -9.97
CA PRO A 22 -3.99 50.20 -10.87
C PRO A 22 -3.01 49.74 -11.96
N ALA A 23 -1.69 49.90 -11.81
CA ALA A 23 -0.74 49.46 -12.84
C ALA A 23 0.27 48.44 -12.32
N ALA A 24 0.98 48.76 -11.23
CA ALA A 24 2.00 47.88 -10.67
C ALA A 24 1.44 46.54 -10.19
N SER A 25 0.28 46.52 -9.52
CA SER A 25 -0.36 45.29 -9.06
C SER A 25 -0.87 44.42 -10.21
N LEU A 26 -1.22 45.02 -11.35
CA LEU A 26 -1.76 44.28 -12.48
C LEU A 26 -0.70 43.42 -13.17
N ASP A 27 0.53 43.93 -13.22
CA ASP A 27 1.68 43.25 -13.81
C ASP A 27 2.15 42.12 -12.89
N VAL A 28 2.16 42.37 -11.57
CA VAL A 28 2.58 41.40 -10.55
C VAL A 28 1.78 40.09 -10.61
N ASP A 29 0.45 40.14 -10.79
CA ASP A 29 -0.35 38.92 -10.89
C ASP A 29 0.00 38.10 -12.14
N HIS A 30 0.14 38.77 -13.29
CA HIS A 30 0.45 38.12 -14.55
C HIS A 30 1.85 37.49 -14.48
N GLU A 31 2.85 38.21 -13.97
CA GLU A 31 4.21 37.68 -13.77
C GLU A 31 4.24 36.52 -12.77
N ARG A 32 3.44 36.57 -11.69
CA ARG A 32 3.32 35.47 -10.74
C ARG A 32 2.82 34.20 -11.41
N LEU A 33 1.72 34.30 -12.17
CA LEU A 33 1.13 33.16 -12.85
C LEU A 33 2.01 32.64 -13.99
N SER A 34 2.66 33.53 -14.74
CA SER A 34 3.60 33.15 -15.79
C SER A 34 4.79 32.37 -15.22
N ARG A 35 5.34 32.81 -14.07
CA ARG A 35 6.41 32.07 -13.37
C ARG A 35 5.93 30.71 -12.87
N SER A 36 4.73 30.62 -12.32
CA SER A 36 4.16 29.35 -11.87
C SER A 36 3.97 28.37 -13.02
N LEU A 37 3.50 28.85 -14.18
CA LEU A 37 3.35 28.02 -15.37
C LEU A 37 4.70 27.59 -15.95
N ALA A 38 5.67 28.50 -16.02
CA ALA A 38 7.03 28.19 -16.46
C ALA A 38 7.72 27.16 -15.55
N GLN A 39 7.47 27.23 -14.24
CA GLN A 39 7.96 26.23 -13.29
C GLN A 39 7.38 24.85 -13.62
N LEU A 40 6.07 24.77 -13.87
CA LEU A 40 5.42 23.51 -14.27
C LEU A 40 5.98 22.97 -15.59
N GLU A 41 6.15 23.84 -16.59
CA GLU A 41 6.70 23.46 -17.90
C GLU A 41 8.16 22.96 -17.82
N SER A 42 8.97 23.58 -16.95
CA SER A 42 10.37 23.19 -16.75
C SER A 42 10.55 21.91 -15.95
N ASP A 43 9.51 21.42 -15.29
CA ASP A 43 9.58 20.17 -14.53
C ASP A 43 9.62 18.97 -15.50
N ALA A 44 10.69 18.19 -15.43
CA ALA A 44 10.94 17.08 -16.35
C ALA A 44 9.85 15.99 -16.32
N LYS A 45 9.10 15.87 -15.22
CA LYS A 45 7.98 14.92 -15.10
C LYS A 45 6.67 15.64 -15.33
N LEU A 46 6.36 16.62 -14.49
CA LEU A 46 5.04 17.26 -14.45
C LEU A 46 4.72 18.04 -15.73
N GLY A 47 5.72 18.65 -16.37
CA GLY A 47 5.56 19.36 -17.63
C GLY A 47 5.05 18.46 -18.76
N THR A 48 5.48 17.19 -18.78
CA THR A 48 5.03 16.23 -19.80
C THR A 48 3.59 15.77 -19.59
N TYR A 49 3.17 15.65 -18.33
CA TYR A 49 1.84 15.14 -17.97
C TYR A 49 0.70 16.12 -18.25
N ALA A 50 1.00 17.42 -18.29
CA ALA A 50 -0.02 18.46 -18.46
C ALA A 50 0.18 19.31 -19.73
N ALA A 51 0.91 18.85 -20.75
CA ALA A 51 1.22 19.64 -21.95
C ALA A 51 -0.02 20.35 -22.57
N ALA A 52 -1.15 19.66 -22.64
CA ALA A 52 -2.40 20.24 -23.15
C ALA A 52 -2.99 21.33 -22.23
N GLU A 53 -2.95 21.14 -20.91
CA GLU A 53 -3.44 22.15 -19.95
C GLU A 53 -2.47 23.32 -19.82
N ILE A 54 -1.16 23.08 -19.94
CA ILE A 54 -0.13 24.12 -20.01
C ILE A 54 -0.41 25.05 -21.20
N ALA A 55 -0.67 24.50 -22.39
CA ALA A 55 -1.02 25.30 -23.56
C ALA A 55 -2.30 26.14 -23.35
N ARG A 56 -3.30 25.61 -22.65
CA ARG A 56 -4.53 26.34 -22.31
C ARG A 56 -4.31 27.42 -21.26
N ALA A 57 -3.45 27.17 -20.28
CA ALA A 57 -3.04 28.15 -19.28
C ALA A 57 -2.23 29.29 -19.91
N GLN A 58 -1.34 28.96 -20.84
CA GLN A 58 -0.58 29.95 -21.61
C GLN A 58 -1.53 30.84 -22.42
N ALA A 59 -2.47 30.25 -23.15
CA ALA A 59 -3.47 31.02 -23.91
C ALA A 59 -4.32 31.95 -23.02
N ALA A 60 -4.63 31.53 -21.79
CA ALA A 60 -5.38 32.37 -20.85
C ALA A 60 -4.53 33.53 -20.29
N LEU A 61 -3.22 33.31 -20.07
CA LEU A 61 -2.29 34.36 -19.69
C LEU A 61 -2.09 35.39 -20.81
N ASP A 62 -1.94 34.92 -22.04
CA ASP A 62 -1.84 35.79 -23.22
C ASP A 62 -3.11 36.64 -23.36
N ALA A 63 -4.31 36.04 -23.20
CA ALA A 63 -5.56 36.77 -23.21
C ALA A 63 -5.66 37.81 -22.08
N LEU A 64 -5.19 37.49 -20.86
CA LEU A 64 -5.11 38.44 -19.75
C LEU A 64 -4.18 39.61 -20.08
N LYS A 65 -3.01 39.35 -20.69
CA LYS A 65 -2.03 40.38 -21.05
C LYS A 65 -2.56 41.31 -22.14
N GLU A 66 -3.17 40.76 -23.17
CA GLU A 66 -3.65 41.52 -24.33
C GLU A 66 -4.95 42.27 -24.02
N ASN A 67 -5.90 41.63 -23.35
CA ASN A 67 -7.28 42.11 -23.21
C ASN A 67 -7.66 42.49 -21.76
N GLY A 68 -6.76 42.29 -20.79
CA GLY A 68 -6.99 42.53 -19.36
C GLY A 68 -6.94 43.99 -18.97
N ARG A 69 -7.89 44.79 -19.45
CA ARG A 69 -8.03 46.21 -19.09
C ARG A 69 -9.40 46.52 -18.50
N GLY A 70 -9.45 47.49 -17.58
CA GLY A 70 -10.68 47.94 -16.95
C GLY A 70 -11.48 46.80 -16.31
N LYS A 71 -12.80 46.80 -16.50
CA LYS A 71 -13.73 45.83 -15.88
C LYS A 71 -13.49 44.38 -16.32
N LYS A 72 -12.93 44.13 -17.50
CA LYS A 72 -12.67 42.78 -18.02
C LYS A 72 -11.50 42.09 -17.34
N ARG A 73 -10.56 42.85 -16.77
CA ARG A 73 -9.33 42.29 -16.21
C ARG A 73 -9.60 41.29 -15.09
N ALA A 74 -10.51 41.61 -14.16
CA ALA A 74 -10.81 40.72 -13.03
C ALA A 74 -11.29 39.34 -13.51
N HIS A 75 -12.12 39.31 -14.56
CA HIS A 75 -12.60 38.06 -15.14
C HIS A 75 -11.49 37.27 -15.85
N LEU A 76 -10.66 37.94 -16.65
CA LEU A 76 -9.55 37.29 -17.36
C LEU A 76 -8.46 36.81 -16.39
N LEU A 77 -8.22 37.54 -15.31
CA LEU A 77 -7.31 37.13 -14.25
C LEU A 77 -7.81 35.86 -13.59
N TYR A 78 -9.08 35.84 -13.18
CA TYR A 78 -9.71 34.65 -12.62
C TYR A 78 -9.58 33.43 -13.57
N LEU A 79 -9.82 33.63 -14.87
CA LEU A 79 -9.71 32.54 -15.85
C LEU A 79 -8.26 32.03 -15.96
N ALA A 80 -7.28 32.94 -16.02
CA ALA A 80 -5.86 32.58 -16.07
C ALA A 80 -5.42 31.82 -14.80
N GLU A 81 -5.81 32.31 -13.62
CA GLU A 81 -5.57 31.62 -12.34
C GLU A 81 -6.13 30.20 -12.37
N ARG A 82 -7.39 30.03 -12.77
CA ARG A 82 -8.01 28.69 -12.83
C ARG A 82 -7.36 27.78 -13.84
N ARG A 83 -6.88 28.29 -14.97
CA ARG A 83 -6.18 27.46 -15.95
C ARG A 83 -4.81 27.00 -15.46
N VAL A 84 -4.07 27.87 -14.77
CA VAL A 84 -2.80 27.48 -14.12
C VAL A 84 -3.05 26.44 -13.03
N ASP A 85 -4.07 26.63 -12.18
CA ASP A 85 -4.45 25.65 -11.15
C ASP A 85 -4.78 24.28 -11.77
N ILE A 86 -5.57 24.27 -12.86
CA ILE A 86 -5.94 23.03 -13.56
C ILE A 86 -4.71 22.35 -14.13
N ALA A 87 -3.79 23.09 -14.75
CA ALA A 87 -2.56 22.50 -15.30
C ALA A 87 -1.74 21.79 -14.21
N TRP A 88 -1.57 22.41 -13.05
CA TRP A 88 -0.91 21.80 -11.89
C TRP A 88 -1.65 20.56 -11.39
N ALA A 89 -2.96 20.65 -11.20
CA ALA A 89 -3.76 19.54 -10.71
C ALA A 89 -3.71 18.34 -11.65
N THR A 90 -3.82 18.57 -12.97
CA THR A 90 -3.73 17.52 -13.98
C THR A 90 -2.35 16.85 -13.98
N ALA A 91 -1.26 17.62 -13.91
CA ALA A 91 0.08 17.05 -13.84
C ALA A 91 0.25 16.19 -12.57
N GLN A 92 -0.24 16.68 -11.43
CA GLN A 92 -0.10 16.00 -10.16
C GLN A 92 -0.94 14.72 -10.07
N VAL A 93 -2.15 14.71 -10.65
CA VAL A 93 -2.99 13.51 -10.75
C VAL A 93 -2.29 12.44 -11.57
N ALA A 94 -1.78 12.80 -12.75
CA ALA A 94 -1.06 11.85 -13.61
C ALA A 94 0.20 11.27 -12.92
N ASP A 95 0.95 12.10 -12.19
CA ASP A 95 2.11 11.64 -11.42
C ASP A 95 1.71 10.65 -10.30
N PHE A 96 0.65 10.95 -9.55
CA PHE A 96 0.15 10.04 -8.52
C PHE A 96 -0.45 8.75 -9.09
N GLU A 97 -1.10 8.80 -10.26
CA GLU A 97 -1.58 7.60 -10.95
C GLU A 97 -0.43 6.70 -11.38
N SER A 98 0.67 7.27 -11.87
CA SER A 98 1.89 6.53 -12.19
C SER A 98 2.47 5.87 -10.94
N GLN A 99 2.65 6.62 -9.85
CA GLN A 99 3.17 6.08 -8.59
C GLN A 99 2.28 4.96 -8.03
N LEU A 100 0.96 5.10 -8.14
CA LEU A 100 0.01 4.08 -7.71
C LEU A 100 0.13 2.79 -8.55
N ALA A 101 0.36 2.92 -9.86
CA ALA A 101 0.57 1.76 -10.74
C ALA A 101 1.83 0.99 -10.36
N ASP A 102 2.94 1.71 -10.13
CA ASP A 102 4.21 1.12 -9.69
C ASP A 102 4.04 0.38 -8.35
N LEU A 103 3.41 1.02 -7.37
CA LEU A 103 3.18 0.44 -6.06
C LEU A 103 2.28 -0.81 -6.12
N LYS A 104 1.25 -0.82 -6.97
CA LYS A 104 0.39 -2.00 -7.19
C LYS A 104 1.17 -3.17 -7.77
N GLN A 105 2.09 -2.90 -8.69
CA GLN A 105 2.95 -3.93 -9.27
C GLN A 105 3.90 -4.53 -8.22
N GLU A 106 4.53 -3.67 -7.40
CA GLU A 106 5.39 -4.12 -6.29
C GLU A 106 4.60 -4.94 -5.26
N HIS A 107 3.42 -4.46 -4.87
CA HIS A 107 2.55 -5.16 -3.95
C HIS A 107 2.19 -6.57 -4.45
N SER A 108 1.80 -6.67 -5.72
CA SER A 108 1.49 -7.95 -6.37
C SER A 108 2.69 -8.90 -6.39
N ARG A 109 3.89 -8.37 -6.64
CA ARG A 109 5.14 -9.15 -6.61
C ARG A 109 5.45 -9.67 -5.20
N LEU A 110 5.26 -8.85 -4.18
CA LEU A 110 5.48 -9.23 -2.78
C LEU A 110 4.47 -10.28 -2.32
N GLN A 111 3.19 -10.13 -2.65
CA GLN A 111 2.16 -11.12 -2.35
C GLN A 111 2.50 -12.48 -2.97
N LEU A 112 2.92 -12.49 -4.25
CA LEU A 112 3.31 -13.74 -4.90
C LEU A 112 4.55 -14.37 -4.25
N ALA A 113 5.53 -13.57 -3.85
CA ALA A 113 6.71 -14.07 -3.14
C ALA A 113 6.36 -14.65 -1.77
N ALA A 114 5.48 -13.99 -1.02
CA ALA A 114 4.97 -14.49 0.27
C ALA A 114 4.21 -15.81 0.09
N ALA A 115 3.27 -15.88 -0.85
CA ALA A 115 2.51 -17.08 -1.14
C ALA A 115 3.40 -18.27 -1.55
N ARG A 116 4.47 -18.02 -2.33
CA ARG A 116 5.46 -19.06 -2.68
C ARG A 116 6.20 -19.57 -1.44
N LYS A 117 6.66 -18.67 -0.57
CA LYS A 117 7.35 -19.04 0.66
C LYS A 117 6.43 -19.85 1.59
N GLU A 118 5.18 -19.44 1.74
CA GLU A 118 4.18 -20.17 2.50
C GLU A 118 3.91 -21.56 1.92
N ALA A 119 3.76 -21.67 0.60
CA ALA A 119 3.58 -22.96 -0.07
C ALA A 119 4.79 -23.89 0.10
N GLU A 120 6.01 -23.36 0.05
CA GLU A 120 7.23 -24.12 0.33
C GLU A 120 7.29 -24.61 1.77
N GLN A 121 6.93 -23.75 2.73
CA GLN A 121 6.90 -24.12 4.14
C GLN A 121 5.84 -25.20 4.41
N ALA A 122 4.63 -25.04 3.88
CA ALA A 122 3.56 -26.02 4.02
C ALA A 122 3.94 -27.39 3.41
N ARG A 123 4.67 -27.40 2.29
CA ARG A 123 5.22 -28.64 1.71
C ARG A 123 6.21 -29.31 2.65
N ARG A 124 7.15 -28.56 3.22
CA ARG A 124 8.12 -29.09 4.20
C ARG A 124 7.43 -29.66 5.44
N GLU A 125 6.42 -28.96 5.97
CA GLU A 125 5.63 -29.43 7.11
C GLU A 125 4.85 -30.71 6.77
N LEU A 126 4.24 -30.79 5.58
CA LEU A 126 3.55 -32.00 5.11
C LEU A 126 4.51 -33.18 4.96
N ASP A 127 5.71 -32.96 4.40
CA ASP A 127 6.73 -33.99 4.23
C ASP A 127 7.22 -34.51 5.60
N GLN A 128 7.40 -33.63 6.59
CA GLN A 128 7.72 -34.02 7.96
C GLN A 128 6.60 -34.86 8.58
N GLN A 129 5.33 -34.44 8.41
CA GLN A 129 4.19 -35.20 8.93
C GLN A 129 4.08 -36.60 8.30
N ARG A 130 4.33 -36.72 7.00
CA ARG A 130 4.37 -38.00 6.29
C ARG A 130 5.46 -38.91 6.82
N LEU A 131 6.67 -38.37 7.01
CA LEU A 131 7.79 -39.13 7.58
C LEU A 131 7.44 -39.66 8.98
N MET A 132 6.88 -38.80 9.84
CA MET A 132 6.47 -39.21 11.19
C MET A 132 5.35 -40.26 11.18
N ALA A 133 4.41 -40.15 10.24
CA ALA A 133 3.35 -41.15 10.07
C ALA A 133 3.92 -42.50 9.61
N GLN A 134 4.88 -42.50 8.69
CA GLN A 134 5.55 -43.72 8.24
C GLN A 134 6.32 -44.39 9.38
N ILE A 135 7.11 -43.63 10.15
CA ILE A 135 7.85 -44.15 11.31
C ILE A 135 6.89 -44.82 12.30
N ARG A 136 5.77 -44.15 12.64
CA ARG A 136 4.77 -44.72 13.55
C ARG A 136 4.11 -45.99 13.01
N ALA A 137 3.89 -46.07 11.70
CA ALA A 137 3.34 -47.28 11.07
C ALA A 137 4.34 -48.44 11.15
N GLU A 138 5.62 -48.20 10.83
CA GLU A 138 6.68 -49.20 10.93
C GLU A 138 6.90 -49.67 12.38
N GLU A 139 6.86 -48.76 13.36
CA GLU A 139 6.94 -49.11 14.78
C GLU A 139 5.74 -49.94 15.24
N ALA A 140 4.53 -49.62 14.78
CA ALA A 140 3.33 -50.40 15.09
C ALA A 140 3.38 -51.81 14.48
N GLU A 141 3.87 -51.94 13.24
CA GLU A 141 4.08 -53.24 12.60
C GLU A 141 5.09 -54.10 13.36
N ARG A 142 6.23 -53.52 13.79
CA ARG A 142 7.23 -54.22 14.61
C ARG A 142 6.64 -54.68 15.95
N ALA A 143 5.92 -53.79 16.64
CA ALA A 143 5.28 -54.14 17.91
C ALA A 143 4.23 -55.26 17.74
N ALA A 144 3.48 -55.25 16.64
CA ALA A 144 2.51 -56.30 16.33
C ALA A 144 3.20 -57.64 16.03
N GLU A 145 4.31 -57.63 15.30
CA GLU A 145 5.10 -58.83 15.02
C GLU A 145 5.70 -59.43 16.30
N GLU A 146 6.28 -58.59 17.17
CA GLU A 146 6.79 -59.01 18.47
C GLU A 146 5.68 -59.62 19.35
N ALA A 147 4.52 -58.98 19.42
CA ALA A 147 3.37 -59.50 20.16
C ALA A 147 2.88 -60.84 19.59
N ARG A 148 2.91 -61.02 18.26
CA ARG A 148 2.53 -62.28 17.62
C ARG A 148 3.51 -63.41 17.99
N LEU A 149 4.82 -63.15 17.91
CA LEU A 149 5.85 -64.11 18.28
C LEU A 149 5.74 -64.52 19.77
N GLN A 150 5.51 -63.55 20.66
CA GLN A 150 5.29 -63.84 22.09
C GLN A 150 4.03 -64.68 22.32
N GLY A 151 2.92 -64.35 21.65
CA GLY A 151 1.68 -65.12 21.72
C GLY A 151 1.84 -66.56 21.21
N GLU A 152 2.59 -66.75 20.12
CA GLU A 152 2.94 -68.08 19.58
C GLU A 152 3.78 -68.90 20.59
N GLN A 153 4.79 -68.28 21.21
CA GLN A 153 5.62 -68.92 22.24
C GLN A 153 4.79 -69.31 23.47
N GLN A 154 3.94 -68.41 23.98
CA GLN A 154 3.06 -68.71 25.12
C GLN A 154 2.07 -69.84 24.79
N THR A 155 1.52 -69.84 23.58
CA THR A 155 0.61 -70.91 23.13
C THR A 155 1.33 -72.24 23.02
N ALA A 156 2.57 -72.26 22.53
CA ALA A 156 3.39 -73.47 22.47
C ALA A 156 3.69 -74.02 23.87
N ALA A 157 4.14 -73.16 24.79
CA ALA A 157 4.41 -73.53 26.18
C ALA A 157 3.16 -74.10 26.87
N ALA A 158 2.00 -73.45 26.72
CA ALA A 158 0.75 -73.94 27.30
C ALA A 158 0.32 -75.31 26.75
N ARG A 159 0.61 -75.60 25.47
CA ARG A 159 0.36 -76.93 24.88
C ARG A 159 1.29 -77.98 25.46
N GLU A 160 2.58 -77.69 25.59
CA GLU A 160 3.55 -78.60 26.20
C GLU A 160 3.19 -78.92 27.66
N GLU A 161 2.84 -77.91 28.46
CA GLU A 161 2.37 -78.09 29.83
C GLU A 161 1.10 -78.94 29.90
N ALA A 162 0.13 -78.68 29.02
CA ALA A 162 -1.11 -79.46 28.94
C ALA A 162 -0.86 -80.93 28.54
N GLU A 163 0.07 -81.18 27.62
CA GLU A 163 0.47 -82.54 27.26
C GLU A 163 1.18 -83.26 28.41
N GLN A 164 2.09 -82.58 29.12
CA GLN A 164 2.76 -83.15 30.30
C GLN A 164 1.75 -83.51 31.40
N ALA A 165 0.80 -82.61 31.69
CA ALA A 165 -0.26 -82.86 32.65
C ALA A 165 -1.12 -84.08 32.26
N ARG A 166 -1.45 -84.25 30.97
CA ARG A 166 -2.15 -85.44 30.48
C ARG A 166 -1.34 -86.71 30.68
N ARG A 167 -0.05 -86.71 30.32
CA ARG A 167 0.84 -87.88 30.52
C ARG A 167 0.94 -88.30 31.99
N LEU A 168 1.01 -87.33 32.90
CA LEU A 168 1.02 -87.60 34.35
C LEU A 168 -0.31 -88.21 34.83
N ALA A 169 -1.44 -87.68 34.36
CA ALA A 169 -2.76 -88.22 34.69
C ALA A 169 -2.94 -89.66 34.16
N ASP A 170 -2.51 -89.93 32.93
CA ASP A 170 -2.57 -91.29 32.35
C ASP A 170 -1.68 -92.28 33.11
N ALA A 171 -0.49 -91.85 33.55
CA ALA A 171 0.40 -92.68 34.37
C ALA A 171 -0.20 -93.00 35.74
N GLN A 172 -0.87 -92.04 36.39
CA GLN A 172 -1.57 -92.26 37.67
C GLN A 172 -2.79 -93.19 37.55
N ALA A 173 -3.40 -93.29 36.37
CA ALA A 173 -4.53 -94.18 36.13
C ALA A 173 -4.13 -95.65 35.88
N GLN A 174 -2.84 -95.94 35.69
CA GLN A 174 -2.30 -97.27 35.43
C GLN A 174 -1.66 -97.94 36.66
N GLU A 175 -1.54 -97.24 37.79
CA GLU A 175 -1.25 -97.80 39.12
C GLU A 175 -2.53 -98.24 39.84
#